data_AF-D8MJ74-F1
#
_entry.id   AF-D8MJ74-F1
#
_cell.length_a   1.000
_cell.length_b   1.000
_cell.length_c   1.000
_cell.angle_alpha   90.00
_cell.angle_beta   90.00
_cell.angle_gamma   90.00
#
_symmetry.space_group_name_H-M   'P 1'
#
loop_
_entity.id
_entity.type
_entity.pdbx_description
1 polymer ?
#
loop_
_entity_poly.entity_id
_entity_poly.type
_entity_poly.pdbx_seq_one_letter_code
_entity_poly.pdbx_strand_id
1 'polypeptide(L)'
;TWLRALMDRYEDFWTVTRDSLEFTLKTLGLASSPELVARIAAAYDTLLLYPEARAALEGLASHRLAIFSNGSPDMLKRLVAHAGITDLLETVISVDEIGVYKPDPRGYAHVEKWLGLARDEIL
;
A
#
# COMPACT_ATOMS: atom_id res chain seq x y z
N THR A 1 4.81 -8.55 -6.24
CA THR A 1 4.72 -7.29 -7.01
C THR A 1 5.69 -7.25 -8.18
N TRP A 2 7.01 -7.26 -7.96
CA TRP A 2 8.02 -7.05 -9.01
C TRP A 2 7.93 -8.01 -10.20
N LEU A 3 7.81 -9.32 -9.95
CA LEU A 3 7.69 -10.31 -11.03
C LEU A 3 6.46 -10.05 -11.92
N ARG A 4 5.31 -9.74 -11.30
CA ARG A 4 4.07 -9.42 -12.03
C ARG A 4 4.23 -8.15 -12.88
N ALA A 5 4.86 -7.11 -12.33
CA ALA A 5 5.14 -5.89 -13.08
C ALA A 5 6.12 -6.11 -14.24
N LEU A 6 7.21 -6.86 -14.02
CA LEU A 6 8.21 -7.17 -15.06
C LEU A 6 7.67 -8.07 -16.17
N MET A 7 6.69 -8.93 -15.85
CA MET A 7 5.99 -9.77 -16.83
C MET A 7 4.83 -9.08 -17.53
N ASP A 8 4.55 -7.80 -17.20
CA ASP A 8 3.38 -7.06 -17.68
C ASP A 8 2.04 -7.79 -17.41
N ARG A 9 1.92 -8.35 -16.19
CA ARG A 9 0.74 -9.08 -15.70
C ARG A 9 0.28 -8.51 -14.37
N TYR A 10 -0.09 -7.23 -14.42
CA TYR A 10 -0.59 -6.52 -13.25
C TYR A 10 -1.77 -7.26 -12.63
N GLU A 11 -1.76 -7.34 -11.31
CA GLU A 11 -2.88 -7.68 -10.45
C GLU A 11 -2.76 -6.78 -9.22
N ASP A 12 -3.88 -6.45 -8.59
CA ASP A 12 -3.89 -5.58 -7.41
C ASP A 12 -3.12 -6.17 -6.22
N PHE A 13 -2.80 -5.33 -5.25
CA PHE A 13 -1.94 -5.76 -4.13
C PHE A 13 -2.64 -6.74 -3.19
N TRP A 14 -3.98 -6.76 -3.19
CA TRP A 14 -4.76 -7.75 -2.47
C TRP A 14 -4.54 -9.15 -3.04
N THR A 15 -4.62 -9.29 -4.36
CA THR A 15 -4.33 -10.54 -5.07
C THR A 15 -2.88 -10.97 -4.83
N VAL A 16 -1.93 -10.04 -4.96
CA VAL A 16 -0.51 -10.33 -4.69
C VAL A 16 -0.29 -10.81 -3.25
N THR A 17 -0.97 -10.21 -2.27
CA THR A 17 -0.87 -10.62 -0.85
C THR A 17 -1.40 -12.04 -0.66
N ARG A 18 -2.57 -12.35 -1.24
CA ARG A 18 -3.17 -13.69 -1.17
C ARG A 18 -2.32 -14.76 -1.83
N ASP A 19 -1.81 -14.51 -3.04
CA ASP A 19 -0.94 -15.45 -3.76
C ASP A 19 0.35 -15.72 -2.99
N SER A 20 0.94 -14.67 -2.39
CA SER A 20 2.16 -14.79 -1.60
C SER A 20 1.93 -15.62 -0.34
N LEU A 21 0.78 -15.43 0.32
CA LEU A 21 0.38 -16.21 1.49
C LEU A 21 0.12 -17.68 1.11
N GLU A 22 -0.61 -17.94 0.03
CA GLU A 22 -0.87 -19.30 -0.46
C GLU A 22 0.44 -20.03 -0.79
N PHE A 23 1.35 -19.37 -1.50
CA PHE A 23 2.68 -19.90 -1.77
C PHE A 23 3.43 -20.23 -0.47
N THR A 24 3.41 -19.33 0.51
CA THR A 24 4.05 -19.53 1.82
C THR A 24 3.49 -20.76 2.53
N LEU A 25 2.17 -20.87 2.64
CA LEU A 25 1.51 -22.03 3.28
C LEU A 25 1.88 -23.33 2.58
N LYS A 26 1.86 -23.34 1.23
CA LYS A 26 2.25 -24.51 0.43
C LYS A 26 3.69 -24.93 0.68
N THR A 27 4.63 -23.99 0.77
CA THR A 27 6.06 -24.30 1.02
C THR A 27 6.30 -24.93 2.39
N LEU A 28 5.43 -24.65 3.36
CA LEU A 28 5.46 -25.22 4.69
C LEU A 28 4.68 -26.55 4.80
N GLY A 29 4.09 -27.03 3.70
CA GLY A 29 3.23 -28.23 3.71
C GLY A 29 1.90 -28.03 4.43
N LEU A 30 1.47 -26.78 4.62
CA LEU A 30 0.20 -26.45 5.28
C LEU A 30 -0.93 -26.40 4.25
N ALA A 31 -2.10 -26.94 4.64
CA ALA A 31 -3.30 -26.82 3.83
C ALA A 31 -3.79 -25.36 3.79
N SER A 32 -4.16 -24.90 2.60
CA SER A 32 -4.81 -23.61 2.38
C SER A 32 -6.20 -23.80 1.77
N SER A 33 -7.15 -22.98 2.19
CA SER A 33 -8.42 -22.79 1.48
C SER A 33 -8.55 -21.31 1.10
N PRO A 34 -9.34 -20.97 0.06
CA PRO A 34 -9.58 -19.57 -0.31
C PRO A 34 -10.07 -18.72 0.87
N GLU A 35 -10.92 -19.27 1.73
CA GLU A 35 -11.48 -18.61 2.92
C GLU A 35 -10.42 -18.37 3.99
N LEU A 36 -9.54 -19.37 4.23
CA LEU A 36 -8.44 -19.24 5.18
C LEU A 36 -7.44 -18.18 4.72
N VAL A 37 -7.05 -18.21 3.44
CA VAL A 37 -6.14 -17.24 2.83
C VAL A 37 -6.72 -15.84 2.91
N ALA A 38 -8.00 -15.65 2.55
CA ALA A 38 -8.66 -14.36 2.64
C ALA A 38 -8.71 -13.84 4.09
N ARG A 39 -9.04 -14.70 5.06
CA ARG A 39 -9.11 -14.33 6.48
C ARG A 39 -7.75 -13.90 7.04
N ILE A 40 -6.68 -14.64 6.72
CA ILE A 40 -5.33 -14.29 7.19
C ILE A 40 -4.81 -13.05 6.45
N ALA A 41 -5.00 -12.96 5.13
CA ALA A 41 -4.59 -11.82 4.33
C ALA A 41 -5.27 -10.52 4.80
N ALA A 42 -6.51 -10.59 5.31
CA ALA A 42 -7.20 -9.43 5.88
C ALA A 42 -6.46 -8.78 7.06
N ALA A 43 -5.51 -9.48 7.71
CA ALA A 43 -4.65 -8.87 8.73
C ALA A 43 -3.78 -7.71 8.18
N TYR A 44 -3.52 -7.68 6.86
CA TYR A 44 -2.83 -6.55 6.22
C TYR A 44 -3.64 -5.26 6.24
N ASP A 45 -4.97 -5.33 6.36
CA ASP A 45 -5.83 -4.14 6.41
C ASP A 45 -5.85 -3.50 7.81
N THR A 46 -5.30 -4.17 8.82
CA THR A 46 -5.29 -3.73 10.22
C THR A 46 -3.89 -3.82 10.83
N LEU A 47 -2.86 -3.50 10.05
CA LEU A 47 -1.50 -3.41 10.60
C LEU A 47 -1.43 -2.27 11.62
N LEU A 48 -0.72 -2.51 12.70
CA LEU A 48 -0.53 -1.50 13.74
C LEU A 48 0.35 -0.37 13.22
N LEU A 49 -0.06 0.86 13.50
CA LEU A 49 0.79 2.03 13.31
C LEU A 49 2.00 1.92 14.26
N TYR A 50 3.19 2.26 13.77
CA TYR A 50 4.36 2.38 14.65
C TYR A 50 4.10 3.41 15.76
N PRO A 51 4.46 3.13 17.03
CA PRO A 51 4.11 3.98 18.17
C PRO A 51 4.49 5.46 18.00
N GLU A 52 5.63 5.72 17.37
CA GLU A 52 6.19 7.05 17.12
C GLU A 52 5.61 7.76 15.89
N ALA A 53 4.96 7.03 14.97
CA ALA A 53 4.58 7.57 13.67
C ALA A 53 3.50 8.67 13.78
N ARG A 54 2.56 8.54 14.72
CA ARG A 54 1.56 9.60 14.96
C ARG A 54 2.24 10.90 15.36
N ALA A 55 3.11 10.87 16.36
CA ALA A 55 3.79 12.06 16.86
C ALA A 55 4.68 12.68 15.77
N ALA A 56 5.31 11.86 14.93
CA ALA A 56 6.09 12.34 13.80
C ALA A 56 5.20 13.06 12.74
N LEU A 57 4.06 12.48 12.38
CA LEU A 57 3.11 13.10 11.43
C LEU A 57 2.55 14.42 11.99
N GLU A 58 2.16 14.45 13.26
CA GLU A 58 1.70 15.66 13.94
C GLU A 58 2.79 16.74 13.99
N GLY A 59 4.05 16.35 14.22
CA GLY A 59 5.21 17.24 14.16
C GLY A 59 5.50 17.81 12.76
N LEU A 60 4.97 17.18 11.70
CA LEU A 60 5.07 17.62 10.32
C LEU A 60 3.79 18.33 9.82
N ALA A 61 2.86 18.70 10.70
CA ALA A 61 1.57 19.31 10.33
C ALA A 61 1.67 20.63 9.54
N SER A 62 2.83 21.28 9.50
CA SER A 62 3.09 22.43 8.63
C SER A 62 3.35 22.07 7.16
N HIS A 63 3.50 20.78 6.85
CA HIS A 63 3.73 20.25 5.51
C HIS A 63 2.50 19.51 4.99
N ARG A 64 2.45 19.32 3.68
CA ARG A 64 1.47 18.45 3.03
C ARG A 64 1.88 17.00 3.25
N LEU A 65 1.00 16.20 3.84
CA LEU A 65 1.28 14.80 4.16
C LEU A 65 0.47 13.87 3.25
N ALA A 66 1.15 12.93 2.60
CA ALA A 66 0.50 11.96 1.73
C ALA A 66 1.12 10.57 1.90
N ILE A 67 0.31 9.54 1.69
CA ILE A 67 0.82 8.17 1.50
C ILE A 67 0.87 7.89 0.00
N PHE A 68 2.01 7.39 -0.48
CA PHE A 68 2.08 6.72 -1.78
C PHE A 68 2.41 5.26 -1.54
N SER A 69 1.58 4.31 -1.97
CA SER A 69 1.76 2.89 -1.61
C SER A 69 1.39 1.92 -2.73
N ASN A 70 1.96 0.70 -2.65
CA ASN A 70 1.59 -0.41 -3.52
C ASN A 70 0.19 -0.97 -3.19
N GLY A 71 -0.30 -0.77 -1.96
CA GLY A 71 -1.59 -1.30 -1.52
C GLY A 71 -2.75 -0.85 -2.42
N SER A 72 -3.74 -1.72 -2.64
CA SER A 72 -4.93 -1.34 -3.41
C SER A 72 -5.73 -0.26 -2.66
N PRO A 73 -6.56 0.55 -3.35
CA PRO A 73 -7.26 1.68 -2.73
C PRO A 73 -8.06 1.29 -1.48
N ASP A 74 -8.75 0.14 -1.55
CA ASP A 74 -9.54 -0.40 -0.45
C ASP A 74 -8.70 -0.85 0.75
N MET A 75 -7.54 -1.49 0.51
CA MET A 75 -6.61 -1.87 1.58
C MET A 75 -6.08 -0.63 2.29
N LEU A 76 -5.64 0.38 1.52
CA LEU A 76 -5.08 1.60 2.09
C LEU A 76 -6.12 2.40 2.87
N LYS A 77 -7.34 2.52 2.35
CA LYS A 77 -8.45 3.18 3.04
C LYS A 77 -8.74 2.54 4.40
N ARG A 78 -8.79 1.20 4.46
CA ARG A 78 -9.00 0.48 5.73
C ARG A 78 -7.82 0.63 6.67
N LEU A 79 -6.59 0.50 6.16
CA LEU A 79 -5.37 0.59 6.96
C LEU A 79 -5.20 1.96 7.62
N VAL A 80 -5.38 3.03 6.85
CA VAL A 80 -5.25 4.41 7.35
C VAL A 80 -6.35 4.74 8.37
N ALA A 81 -7.58 4.28 8.12
CA ALA A 81 -8.68 4.43 9.06
C ALA A 81 -8.44 3.65 10.36
N HIS A 82 -7.93 2.41 10.27
CA HIS A 82 -7.56 1.60 11.43
C HIS A 82 -6.43 2.23 12.26
N ALA A 83 -5.41 2.77 11.59
CA ALA A 83 -4.32 3.50 12.22
C ALA A 83 -4.76 4.85 12.83
N GLY A 84 -5.95 5.35 12.46
CA GLY A 84 -6.52 6.59 12.95
C GLY A 84 -5.82 7.85 12.46
N ILE A 85 -5.07 7.80 11.35
CA ILE A 85 -4.28 8.92 10.83
C ILE A 85 -4.90 9.55 9.57
N THR A 86 -6.13 9.19 9.20
CA THR A 86 -6.82 9.70 8.01
C THR A 86 -6.87 11.23 7.98
N ASP A 87 -7.10 11.84 9.13
CA ASP A 87 -7.21 13.28 9.33
C ASP A 87 -5.86 14.04 9.29
N LEU A 88 -4.75 13.31 9.40
CA LEU A 88 -3.40 13.88 9.29
C LEU A 88 -2.90 13.91 7.84
N LEU A 89 -3.58 13.22 6.92
CA LEU A 89 -3.14 13.07 5.53
C LEU A 89 -4.01 13.93 4.61
N GLU A 90 -3.37 14.65 3.70
CA GLU A 90 -4.04 15.30 2.57
C GLU A 90 -4.61 14.25 1.62
N THR A 91 -3.85 13.18 1.36
CA THR A 91 -4.25 12.13 0.42
C THR A 91 -3.53 10.79 0.64
N VAL A 92 -4.10 9.75 0.04
CA VAL A 92 -3.55 8.40 -0.02
C VAL A 92 -3.62 7.93 -1.48
N ILE A 93 -2.45 7.82 -2.11
CA ILE A 93 -2.25 7.54 -3.53
C ILE A 93 -1.83 6.07 -3.69
N SER A 94 -2.59 5.33 -4.49
CA SER A 94 -2.26 3.94 -4.84
C SER A 94 -1.59 3.86 -6.21
N VAL A 95 -0.62 2.95 -6.35
CA VAL A 95 -0.09 2.57 -7.68
C VAL A 95 -1.13 1.87 -8.57
N ASP A 96 -2.22 1.37 -7.98
CA ASP A 96 -3.33 0.70 -8.68
C ASP A 96 -3.98 1.62 -9.72
N GLU A 97 -4.01 2.93 -9.45
CA GLU A 97 -4.55 3.96 -10.35
C GLU A 97 -3.89 3.96 -11.75
N ILE A 98 -2.66 3.43 -11.85
CA ILE A 98 -1.90 3.35 -13.10
C ILE A 98 -1.41 1.93 -13.42
N GLY A 99 -1.83 0.92 -12.65
CA GLY A 99 -1.51 -0.49 -12.91
C GLY A 99 -0.01 -0.83 -12.89
N VAL A 100 0.77 -0.19 -12.03
CA VAL A 100 2.21 -0.50 -11.86
C VAL A 100 2.53 -0.88 -10.42
N TYR A 101 3.77 -1.29 -10.16
CA TYR A 101 4.30 -1.40 -8.80
C TYR A 101 5.58 -0.59 -8.66
N LYS A 102 5.85 -0.08 -7.46
CA LYS A 102 7.19 0.43 -7.12
C LYS A 102 8.25 -0.66 -7.38
N PRO A 103 9.44 -0.31 -7.90
CA PRO A 103 9.97 1.04 -8.07
C PRO A 103 9.77 1.65 -9.47
N ASP A 104 8.72 1.28 -10.22
CA ASP A 104 8.48 1.86 -11.56
C ASP A 104 8.40 3.40 -11.50
N PRO A 105 9.19 4.14 -12.30
CA PRO A 105 9.24 5.60 -12.28
C PRO A 105 7.89 6.25 -12.60
N ARG A 106 7.00 5.58 -13.34
CA ARG A 106 5.66 6.06 -13.64
C ARG A 106 4.83 6.28 -12.38
N GLY A 107 5.05 5.47 -11.33
CA GLY A 107 4.41 5.63 -10.04
C GLY A 107 4.78 6.94 -9.34
N TYR A 108 6.06 7.31 -9.36
CA TYR A 108 6.52 8.56 -8.75
C TYR A 108 6.09 9.79 -9.56
N ALA A 109 6.12 9.69 -10.90
CA ALA A 109 5.58 10.75 -11.76
C ALA A 109 4.07 10.94 -11.58
N HIS A 110 3.34 9.89 -11.18
CA HIS A 110 1.92 9.99 -10.82
C HIS A 110 1.73 10.78 -9.52
N VAL A 111 2.60 10.60 -8.53
CA VAL A 111 2.56 11.39 -7.28
C VAL A 111 2.76 12.88 -7.54
N GLU A 112 3.75 13.25 -8.36
CA GLU A 112 3.99 14.66 -8.75
C GLU A 112 2.72 15.28 -9.37
N LYS A 113 2.06 14.56 -10.28
CA LYS A 113 0.81 15.00 -10.90
C LYS A 113 -0.35 15.09 -9.92
N TRP A 114 -0.48 14.13 -9.01
CA TRP A 114 -1.55 14.09 -8.01
C TRP A 114 -1.44 15.27 -7.05
N LEU A 115 -0.23 15.54 -6.55
CA LEU A 115 0.04 16.62 -5.61
C LEU A 115 0.17 18.00 -6.27
N GLY A 116 0.38 18.04 -7.59
CA GLY A 116 0.69 19.27 -8.32
C GLY A 116 2.02 19.90 -7.86
N LEU A 117 2.98 19.06 -7.47
CA LEU A 117 4.30 19.45 -6.98
C LEU A 117 5.39 18.86 -7.87
N ALA A 118 6.49 19.59 -8.03
CA ALA A 118 7.70 19.08 -8.64
C ALA A 118 8.44 18.13 -7.70
N ARG A 119 9.24 17.22 -8.26
CA ARG A 119 10.04 16.25 -7.50
C ARG A 119 10.88 16.86 -6.37
N ASP A 120 11.47 18.04 -6.57
CA ASP A 120 12.32 18.72 -5.59
C ASP A 120 11.53 19.39 -4.44
N GLU A 121 10.20 19.39 -4.53
CA GLU A 121 9.29 19.85 -3.47
C GLU A 121 8.73 18.69 -2.62
N ILE A 122 9.07 17.44 -2.95
CA ILE A 122 8.58 16.22 -2.28
C ILE A 122 9.75 15.52 -1.57
N LEU A 123 9.60 15.28 -0.27
CA LEU A 123 10.54 14.50 0.55
C LEU A 123 10.11 13.03 0.65
#